data_AF-A0A1A8FV03-F1
#
_entry.id   AF-A0A1A8FV03-F1
#
_cell.length_a   1.000
_cell.length_b   1.000
_cell.length_c   1.000
_cell.angle_alpha   90.00
_cell.angle_beta   90.00
_cell.angle_gamma   90.00
#
_symmetry.space_group_name_H-M   'P 1'
#
loop_
_entity.id
_entity.type
_entity.pdbx_description
1 polymer ?
#
loop_
_entity_poly.entity_id
_entity_poly.type
_entity_poly.pdbx_seq_one_letter_code
_entity_poly.pdbx_strand_id
1 'polypeptide(L)'
;SLVSKSREFSDIQLRVNEKRALNTLNRDKNRSTIRFPLEGKIKTSEMKVNCLIQAQMSSILIQDFGLTQDTAKIFRIGMRISKCLSEFLSHRSKAFFPAVLNSLILAKCFRAKIWENSDFVSKQLEKIGQTLSTAMVNAGLTTFSQIEQTNPRELELILNRHPPFGNQIRDSVRHLPKYSVTLEQLPRFGSDTAEVVARVNLKNQ
;
A
#
# COMPACT_ATOMS: atom_id res chain seq x y z
N SER A 1 -11.46 0.17 12.38
CA SER A 1 -11.76 -0.08 10.96
C SER A 1 -12.64 -1.31 10.83
N LEU A 2 -13.47 -1.40 9.78
CA LEU A 2 -14.31 -2.58 9.46
C LEU A 2 -13.47 -3.86 9.38
N VAL A 3 -12.31 -3.79 8.71
CA VAL A 3 -11.41 -4.94 8.54
C VAL A 3 -10.94 -5.48 9.89
N SER A 4 -10.50 -4.60 10.80
CA SER A 4 -9.96 -5.00 12.10
C SER A 4 -10.97 -5.68 13.03
N LYS A 5 -12.27 -5.61 12.72
CA LYS A 5 -13.34 -6.30 13.45
C LYS A 5 -13.68 -7.68 12.88
N SER A 6 -12.96 -8.14 11.84
CA SER A 6 -13.19 -9.47 11.29
C SER A 6 -12.93 -10.55 12.33
N ARG A 7 -13.82 -11.55 12.37
CA ARG A 7 -13.68 -12.72 13.25
C ARG A 7 -12.43 -13.53 12.94
N GLU A 8 -11.88 -13.45 11.73
CA GLU A 8 -10.62 -14.11 11.37
C GLU A 8 -9.41 -13.59 12.18
N PHE A 9 -9.55 -12.44 12.85
CA PHE A 9 -8.53 -11.90 13.75
C PHE A 9 -8.73 -12.29 15.22
N SER A 10 -9.69 -13.16 15.55
CA SER A 10 -10.02 -13.55 16.94
C SER A 10 -8.81 -14.04 17.74
N ASP A 11 -7.88 -14.73 17.08
CA ASP A 11 -6.69 -15.31 17.73
C ASP A 11 -5.62 -14.26 18.05
N ILE A 12 -5.75 -13.05 17.51
CA ILE A 12 -4.77 -11.97 17.71
C ILE A 12 -5.16 -11.23 18.99
N GLN A 13 -4.51 -11.59 20.08
CA GLN A 13 -4.78 -11.02 21.39
C GLN A 13 -3.87 -9.83 21.70
N LEU A 14 -4.43 -8.82 22.37
CA LEU A 14 -3.65 -7.71 22.94
C LEU A 14 -2.99 -8.14 24.24
N ARG A 15 -1.65 -8.22 24.24
CA ARG A 15 -0.83 -8.55 25.42
C ARG A 15 -0.45 -7.28 26.18
N VAL A 16 -0.09 -7.41 27.46
CA VAL A 16 0.24 -6.25 28.30
C VAL A 16 1.58 -5.62 27.91
N ASN A 17 2.59 -6.44 27.63
CA ASN A 17 3.96 -6.02 27.32
C ASN A 17 4.08 -5.22 26.01
N GLU A 18 3.18 -5.43 25.04
CA GLU A 18 3.18 -4.74 23.75
C GLU A 18 2.40 -3.41 23.75
N LYS A 19 1.60 -3.12 24.79
CA LYS A 19 0.79 -1.89 24.86
C LYS A 19 1.62 -0.63 24.72
N ARG A 20 2.83 -0.59 25.28
CA ARG A 20 3.72 0.57 25.18
C ARG A 20 4.12 0.82 23.72
N ALA A 21 4.63 -0.20 23.04
CA ALA A 21 5.03 -0.10 21.64
C ALA A 21 3.86 0.29 20.72
N LEU A 22 2.70 -0.32 20.91
CA LEU A 22 1.48 -0.01 20.17
C LEU A 22 1.05 1.46 20.38
N ASN A 23 1.09 1.98 21.61
CA ASN A 23 0.73 3.38 21.86
C ASN A 23 1.75 4.36 21.27
N THR A 24 3.04 4.02 21.23
CA THR A 24 4.06 4.80 20.50
C THR A 24 3.79 4.83 19.00
N LEU A 25 3.37 3.72 18.38
CA LEU A 25 2.95 3.71 16.98
C LEU A 25 1.70 4.57 16.76
N ASN A 26 0.78 4.58 17.73
CA ASN A 26 -0.47 5.33 17.66
C ASN A 26 -0.25 6.85 17.70
N ARG A 27 0.51 7.34 18.70
CA ARG A 27 0.79 8.76 18.93
C ARG A 27 2.13 8.92 19.65
N ASP A 28 3.02 9.70 19.07
CA ASP A 28 4.33 10.05 19.63
C ASP A 28 4.73 11.45 19.12
N LYS A 29 5.46 12.22 19.92
CA LYS A 29 5.86 13.59 19.55
C LYS A 29 7.12 13.64 18.69
N ASN A 30 7.95 12.61 18.77
CA ASN A 30 9.31 12.60 18.25
C ASN A 30 9.50 11.55 17.15
N ARG A 31 8.45 10.81 16.79
CA ARG A 31 8.49 9.69 15.85
C ARG A 31 7.35 9.77 14.86
N SER A 32 7.58 9.21 13.68
CA SER A 32 6.51 8.94 12.73
C SER A 32 5.50 7.97 13.34
N THR A 33 4.22 8.30 13.20
CA THR A 33 3.09 7.52 13.73
C THR A 33 2.12 7.14 12.62
N ILE A 34 1.17 6.27 12.95
CA ILE A 34 0.16 5.82 12.00
C ILE A 34 -0.66 6.98 11.41
N ARG A 35 -1.05 6.86 10.14
CA ARG A 35 -1.76 7.90 9.36
C ARG A 35 -3.07 8.34 9.99
N PHE A 36 -3.81 7.41 10.59
CA PHE A 36 -5.10 7.63 11.24
C PHE A 36 -5.02 7.19 12.72
N PRO A 37 -4.52 8.08 13.62
CA PRO A 37 -4.40 7.79 15.04
C PRO A 37 -5.73 7.36 15.65
N LEU A 38 -5.69 6.27 16.41
CA LEU A 38 -6.81 5.81 17.21
C LEU A 38 -7.02 6.73 18.40
N GLU A 39 -8.27 6.87 18.82
CA GLU A 39 -8.64 7.63 20.00
C GLU A 39 -8.17 6.94 21.28
N GLY A 40 -7.52 7.71 22.15
CA GLY A 40 -7.04 7.23 23.45
C GLY A 40 -5.95 6.16 23.34
N LYS A 41 -5.85 5.36 24.42
CA LYS A 41 -4.87 4.27 24.52
C LYS A 41 -5.38 3.00 23.84
N ILE A 42 -4.48 2.25 23.22
CA ILE A 42 -4.79 0.93 22.65
C ILE A 42 -5.16 -0.04 23.77
N LYS A 43 -6.43 -0.48 23.74
CA LYS A 43 -7.06 -1.28 24.81
C LYS A 43 -7.76 -2.55 24.32
N THR A 44 -7.99 -2.71 23.01
CA THR A 44 -8.63 -3.91 22.45
C THR A 44 -7.79 -4.55 21.35
N SER A 45 -8.08 -5.82 21.04
CA SER A 45 -7.45 -6.55 19.93
C SER A 45 -7.72 -5.89 18.57
N GLU A 46 -8.91 -5.34 18.36
CA GLU A 46 -9.24 -4.63 17.11
C GLU A 46 -8.42 -3.35 16.95
N MET A 47 -8.14 -2.65 18.05
CA MET A 47 -7.24 -1.49 18.05
C MET A 47 -5.82 -1.89 17.72
N LYS A 48 -5.32 -3.01 18.29
CA LYS A 48 -4.02 -3.58 17.93
C LYS A 48 -3.95 -3.90 16.44
N VAL A 49 -4.91 -4.65 15.92
CA VAL A 49 -4.96 -5.03 14.49
C VAL A 49 -4.98 -3.78 13.60
N ASN A 50 -5.81 -2.79 13.93
CA ASN A 50 -5.87 -1.53 13.18
C ASN A 50 -4.52 -0.79 13.20
N CYS A 51 -3.91 -0.67 14.38
CA CYS A 51 -2.62 -0.01 14.54
C CYS A 51 -1.51 -0.70 13.73
N LEU A 52 -1.44 -2.04 13.76
CA LEU A 52 -0.42 -2.80 13.02
C LEU A 52 -0.62 -2.73 11.50
N ILE A 53 -1.86 -2.74 11.01
CA ILE A 53 -2.16 -2.52 9.59
C ILE A 53 -1.60 -1.18 9.14
N GLN A 54 -1.93 -0.11 9.88
CA GLN A 54 -1.50 1.23 9.52
C GLN A 54 0.02 1.41 9.65
N ALA A 55 0.65 0.86 10.70
CA ALA A 55 2.09 0.94 10.90
C ALA A 55 2.84 0.30 9.73
N GLN A 56 2.40 -0.88 9.28
CA GLN A 56 2.97 -1.57 8.12
C GLN A 56 2.78 -0.76 6.83
N MET A 57 1.58 -0.23 6.58
CA MET A 57 1.29 0.57 5.38
C MET A 57 2.04 1.91 5.37
N SER A 58 2.28 2.50 6.55
CA SER A 58 3.12 3.68 6.75
C SER A 58 4.62 3.39 6.69
N SER A 59 5.04 2.13 6.47
CA SER A 59 6.45 1.72 6.50
C SER A 59 7.18 2.08 7.80
N ILE A 60 6.47 2.10 8.93
CA ILE A 60 7.05 2.34 10.26
C ILE A 60 7.66 1.04 10.78
N LEU A 61 8.88 1.13 11.32
CA LEU A 61 9.58 -0.03 11.86
C LEU A 61 8.89 -0.55 13.14
N ILE A 62 8.46 -1.82 13.09
CA ILE A 62 7.93 -2.54 14.25
C ILE A 62 9.08 -3.37 14.85
N GLN A 63 9.59 -2.94 16.00
CA GLN A 63 10.75 -3.58 16.63
C GLN A 63 10.40 -4.83 17.44
N ASP A 64 9.19 -4.88 18.00
CA ASP A 64 8.75 -6.02 18.80
C ASP A 64 8.51 -7.25 17.90
N PHE A 65 9.17 -8.36 18.23
CA PHE A 65 9.11 -9.58 17.43
C PHE A 65 7.69 -10.17 17.38
N GLY A 66 6.95 -10.15 18.51
CA GLY A 66 5.58 -10.64 18.57
C GLY A 66 4.64 -9.81 17.70
N LEU A 67 4.78 -8.48 17.74
CA LEU A 67 4.01 -7.58 16.88
C LEU A 67 4.35 -7.77 15.39
N THR A 68 5.61 -8.07 15.05
CA THR A 68 6.00 -8.37 13.67
C THR A 68 5.38 -9.67 13.17
N GLN A 69 5.36 -10.73 14.00
CA GLN A 69 4.68 -11.99 13.67
C GLN A 69 3.16 -11.79 13.50
N ASP A 70 2.54 -11.04 14.41
CA ASP A 70 1.12 -10.70 14.32
C ASP A 70 0.83 -9.90 13.05
N THR A 71 1.68 -8.93 12.70
CA THR A 71 1.57 -8.15 11.45
C THR A 71 1.62 -9.08 10.23
N ALA A 72 2.54 -10.04 10.19
CA ALA A 72 2.60 -11.01 9.10
C ALA A 72 1.35 -11.89 9.01
N LYS A 73 0.77 -12.32 10.14
CA LYS A 73 -0.53 -13.02 10.17
C LYS A 73 -1.66 -12.11 9.68
N ILE A 74 -1.70 -10.86 10.15
CA ILE A 74 -2.71 -9.86 9.77
C ILE A 74 -2.73 -9.63 8.27
N PHE A 75 -1.57 -9.47 7.63
CA PHE A 75 -1.54 -9.21 6.19
C PHE A 75 -1.92 -10.43 5.36
N ARG A 76 -1.60 -11.65 5.80
CA ARG A 76 -2.07 -12.88 5.12
C ARG A 76 -3.60 -12.96 5.11
N ILE A 77 -4.23 -12.69 6.24
CA ILE A 77 -5.70 -12.68 6.37
C ILE A 77 -6.30 -11.46 5.65
N GLY A 78 -5.71 -10.27 5.85
CA GLY A 78 -6.16 -8.99 5.30
C GLY A 78 -6.17 -8.95 3.78
N MET A 79 -5.22 -9.61 3.10
CA MET A 79 -5.25 -9.77 1.63
C MET A 79 -6.51 -10.51 1.16
N ARG A 80 -6.94 -11.56 1.87
CA ARG A 80 -8.15 -12.31 1.53
C ARG A 80 -9.42 -11.50 1.80
N ILE A 81 -9.51 -10.88 2.98
CA ILE A 81 -10.67 -10.07 3.38
C ILE A 81 -10.86 -8.87 2.44
N SER A 82 -9.79 -8.14 2.15
CA SER A 82 -9.86 -6.94 1.29
C SER A 82 -10.22 -7.29 -0.16
N LYS A 83 -9.67 -8.39 -0.70
CA LYS A 83 -10.06 -8.92 -2.01
C LYS A 83 -11.55 -9.28 -2.04
N CYS A 84 -12.02 -10.06 -1.07
CA CYS A 84 -13.43 -10.44 -0.96
C CYS A 84 -14.35 -9.21 -0.88
N LEU A 85 -14.00 -8.21 -0.06
CA LEU A 85 -14.76 -6.96 0.05
C LEU A 85 -14.83 -6.20 -1.28
N SER A 86 -13.70 -6.09 -1.99
CA SER A 86 -13.63 -5.42 -3.29
C SER A 86 -14.49 -6.14 -4.34
N GLU A 87 -14.43 -7.47 -4.40
CA GLU A 87 -15.23 -8.27 -5.33
C GLU A 87 -16.72 -8.16 -4.98
N PHE A 88 -17.08 -8.29 -3.71
CA PHE A 88 -18.46 -8.18 -3.25
C PHE A 88 -19.09 -6.83 -3.62
N LEU A 89 -18.38 -5.72 -3.38
CA LEU A 89 -18.87 -4.39 -3.71
C LEU A 89 -18.94 -4.16 -5.23
N SER A 90 -18.02 -4.74 -6.00
CA SER A 90 -18.03 -4.61 -7.47
C SER A 90 -19.22 -5.31 -8.14
N HIS A 91 -19.76 -6.37 -7.54
CA HIS A 91 -20.92 -7.11 -8.06
C HIS A 91 -22.28 -6.55 -7.60
N ARG A 92 -22.29 -5.55 -6.71
CA ARG A 92 -23.52 -4.95 -6.19
C ARG A 92 -23.94 -3.80 -7.10
N SER A 93 -25.04 -3.98 -7.83
CA SER A 93 -25.60 -2.96 -8.75
C SER A 93 -25.90 -1.60 -8.12
N LYS A 94 -26.10 -1.55 -6.79
CA LYS A 94 -26.33 -0.32 -6.01
C LYS A 94 -25.11 0.16 -5.21
N ALA A 95 -23.93 -0.44 -5.40
CA ALA A 95 -22.76 0.01 -4.67
C ALA A 95 -22.35 1.41 -5.14
N PHE A 96 -22.20 2.33 -4.18
CA PHE A 96 -21.71 3.67 -4.45
C PHE A 96 -20.26 3.60 -4.93
N PHE A 97 -19.94 4.34 -5.99
CA PHE A 97 -18.60 4.39 -6.60
C PHE A 97 -17.46 4.59 -5.56
N PRO A 98 -17.56 5.50 -4.57
CA PRO A 98 -16.53 5.65 -3.55
C PRO A 98 -16.28 4.38 -2.71
N ALA A 99 -17.31 3.58 -2.44
CA ALA A 99 -17.14 2.34 -1.69
C ALA A 99 -16.36 1.29 -2.50
N VAL A 100 -16.71 1.13 -3.79
CA VAL A 100 -16.00 0.24 -4.72
C VAL A 100 -14.54 0.69 -4.85
N LEU A 101 -14.32 1.98 -5.14
CA LEU A 101 -12.99 2.56 -5.29
C LEU A 101 -12.12 2.35 -4.04
N ASN A 102 -12.63 2.71 -2.86
CA ASN A 102 -11.87 2.58 -1.62
C ASN A 102 -11.59 1.13 -1.23
N SER A 103 -12.51 0.21 -1.50
CA SER A 103 -12.26 -1.22 -1.25
C SER A 103 -11.20 -1.80 -2.18
N LEU A 104 -11.18 -1.38 -3.45
CA LEU A 104 -10.15 -1.77 -4.41
C LEU A 104 -8.78 -1.18 -4.04
N ILE A 105 -8.73 0.10 -3.66
CA ILE A 105 -7.50 0.74 -3.16
C ILE A 105 -6.98 -0.02 -1.94
N LEU A 106 -7.85 -0.33 -0.97
CA LEU A 106 -7.48 -1.07 0.22
C LEU A 106 -6.91 -2.46 -0.10
N ALA A 107 -7.52 -3.18 -1.07
CA ALA A 107 -7.00 -4.46 -1.53
C ALA A 107 -5.59 -4.34 -2.14
N LYS A 108 -5.34 -3.29 -2.93
CA LYS A 108 -4.01 -2.96 -3.46
C LYS A 108 -3.02 -2.66 -2.33
N CYS A 109 -3.42 -1.86 -1.33
CA CYS A 109 -2.57 -1.53 -0.18
C CYS A 109 -2.21 -2.78 0.65
N PHE A 110 -3.13 -3.73 0.85
CA PHE A 110 -2.82 -5.00 1.53
C PHE A 110 -1.82 -5.85 0.74
N ARG A 111 -1.97 -5.91 -0.58
CA ARG A 111 -1.03 -6.64 -1.46
C ARG A 111 0.35 -6.00 -1.47
N ALA A 112 0.42 -4.69 -1.65
CA ALA A 112 1.67 -3.93 -1.73
C ALA A 112 2.31 -3.66 -0.35
N LYS A 113 1.53 -3.80 0.73
CA LYS A 113 1.92 -3.51 2.12
C LYS A 113 2.39 -2.07 2.35
N ILE A 114 1.85 -1.13 1.59
CA ILE A 114 2.10 0.31 1.65
C ILE A 114 0.80 1.07 1.37
N TRP A 115 0.72 2.34 1.76
CA TRP A 115 -0.38 3.22 1.35
C TRP A 115 -0.35 3.52 -0.16
N GLU A 116 -1.50 3.87 -0.70
CA GLU A 116 -1.72 4.23 -2.11
C GLU A 116 -0.90 5.43 -2.57
N ASN A 117 -0.58 6.33 -1.63
CA ASN A 117 0.18 7.55 -1.83
C ASN A 117 1.54 7.51 -1.09
N SER A 118 2.07 6.30 -0.83
CA SER A 118 3.35 6.15 -0.15
C SER A 118 4.53 6.47 -1.05
N ASP A 119 5.51 7.18 -0.52
CA ASP A 119 6.81 7.40 -1.18
C ASP A 119 7.62 6.11 -1.36
N PHE A 120 7.31 5.06 -0.58
CA PHE A 120 8.03 3.79 -0.58
C PHE A 120 7.61 2.86 -1.73
N VAL A 121 7.37 3.39 -2.93
CA VAL A 121 6.93 2.61 -4.10
C VAL A 121 7.90 1.48 -4.44
N SER A 122 9.19 1.67 -4.14
CA SER A 122 10.24 0.69 -4.38
C SER A 122 10.08 -0.60 -3.58
N LYS A 123 9.31 -0.63 -2.48
CA LYS A 123 8.97 -1.87 -1.75
C LYS A 123 8.15 -2.87 -2.57
N GLN A 124 7.57 -2.43 -3.67
CA GLN A 124 6.86 -3.31 -4.61
C GLN A 124 7.81 -4.08 -5.53
N LEU A 125 9.08 -3.70 -5.59
CA LEU A 125 10.10 -4.38 -6.38
C LEU A 125 10.71 -5.53 -5.59
N GLU A 126 10.99 -6.63 -6.26
CA GLU A 126 11.63 -7.78 -5.64
C GLU A 126 13.00 -7.39 -5.07
N LYS A 127 13.37 -8.03 -3.95
CA LYS A 127 14.65 -7.81 -3.24
C LYS A 127 14.83 -6.41 -2.64
N ILE A 128 13.84 -5.51 -2.72
CA ILE A 128 13.87 -4.20 -2.06
C ILE A 128 13.15 -4.30 -0.70
N GLY A 129 13.95 -4.49 0.36
CA GLY A 129 13.48 -4.42 1.74
C GLY A 129 13.36 -2.97 2.26
N GLN A 130 12.97 -2.84 3.54
CA GLN A 130 12.77 -1.53 4.19
C GLN A 130 14.01 -0.63 4.10
N THR A 131 15.21 -1.15 4.39
CA THR A 131 16.46 -0.37 4.37
C THR A 131 16.75 0.20 2.99
N LEU A 132 16.67 -0.63 1.95
CA LEU A 132 16.93 -0.21 0.57
C LEU A 132 15.88 0.80 0.10
N SER A 133 14.61 0.57 0.43
CA SER A 133 13.55 1.50 0.09
C SER A 133 13.72 2.85 0.79
N THR A 134 14.12 2.87 2.06
CA THR A 134 14.46 4.11 2.77
C THR A 134 15.61 4.86 2.11
N ALA A 135 16.67 4.15 1.65
CA ALA A 135 17.76 4.79 0.91
C ALA A 135 17.27 5.43 -0.40
N MET A 136 16.39 4.75 -1.14
CA MET A 136 15.78 5.28 -2.36
C MET A 136 14.92 6.52 -2.11
N VAL A 137 14.07 6.49 -1.07
CA VAL A 137 13.24 7.64 -0.69
C VAL A 137 14.12 8.84 -0.29
N ASN A 138 15.18 8.60 0.49
CA ASN A 138 16.13 9.65 0.89
C ASN A 138 16.89 10.24 -0.31
N ALA A 139 17.08 9.46 -1.39
CA ALA A 139 17.63 9.92 -2.66
C ALA A 139 16.58 10.56 -3.59
N GLY A 140 15.33 10.74 -3.14
CA GLY A 140 14.24 11.35 -3.92
C GLY A 140 13.56 10.41 -4.93
N LEU A 141 13.86 9.10 -4.89
CA LEU A 141 13.29 8.09 -5.77
C LEU A 141 11.95 7.57 -5.22
N THR A 142 10.93 8.43 -5.22
CA THR A 142 9.61 8.17 -4.63
C THR A 142 8.56 7.70 -5.64
N THR A 143 8.89 7.68 -6.93
CA THR A 143 8.02 7.20 -8.02
C THR A 143 8.74 6.20 -8.92
N PHE A 144 7.98 5.29 -9.55
CA PHE A 144 8.55 4.37 -10.54
C PHE A 144 9.18 5.10 -11.73
N SER A 145 8.62 6.24 -12.15
CA SER A 145 9.19 7.04 -13.25
C SER A 145 10.59 7.55 -12.91
N GLN A 146 10.81 8.05 -11.69
CA GLN A 146 12.13 8.49 -11.25
C GLN A 146 13.11 7.32 -11.22
N ILE A 147 12.70 6.17 -10.68
CA ILE A 147 13.55 4.97 -10.63
C ILE A 147 13.95 4.51 -12.04
N GLU A 148 13.02 4.51 -13.00
CA GLU A 148 13.26 4.10 -14.39
C GLU A 148 14.24 5.03 -15.13
N GLN A 149 14.19 6.33 -14.83
CA GLN A 149 15.03 7.37 -15.44
C GLN A 149 16.42 7.46 -14.81
N THR A 150 16.60 6.93 -13.60
CA THR A 150 17.88 6.97 -12.88
C THR A 150 18.90 6.03 -13.55
N ASN A 151 20.16 6.46 -13.58
CA ASN A 151 21.23 5.64 -14.13
C ASN A 151 21.41 4.35 -13.29
N PRO A 152 21.51 3.15 -13.89
CA PRO A 152 21.75 1.91 -13.14
C PRO A 152 22.94 1.94 -12.18
N ARG A 153 24.02 2.65 -12.53
CA ARG A 153 25.21 2.80 -11.67
C ARG A 153 24.94 3.70 -10.46
N GLU A 154 24.09 4.70 -10.63
CA GLU A 154 23.64 5.56 -9.54
C GLU A 154 22.71 4.79 -8.59
N LEU A 155 21.80 3.96 -9.11
CA LEU A 155 20.98 3.06 -8.29
C LEU A 155 21.85 2.10 -7.47
N GLU A 156 22.89 1.52 -8.08
CA GLU A 156 23.86 0.64 -7.40
C GLU A 156 24.61 1.38 -6.27
N LEU A 157 25.01 2.63 -6.50
CA LEU A 157 25.65 3.48 -5.51
C LEU A 157 24.71 3.80 -4.33
N ILE A 158 23.49 4.29 -4.61
CA ILE A 158 22.47 4.62 -3.58
C ILE A 158 22.17 3.40 -2.71
N LEU A 159 22.08 2.22 -3.33
CA LEU A 159 21.68 0.99 -2.66
C LEU A 159 22.84 0.21 -2.06
N ASN A 160 24.10 0.67 -2.27
CA ASN A 160 25.32 -0.04 -1.91
C ASN A 160 25.29 -1.51 -2.42
N ARG A 161 25.05 -1.67 -3.72
CA ARG A 161 24.97 -2.97 -4.40
C ARG A 161 25.89 -2.99 -5.62
N HIS A 162 26.33 -4.18 -6.00
CA HIS A 162 27.18 -4.35 -7.16
C HIS A 162 26.37 -4.49 -8.46
N PRO A 163 26.98 -4.14 -9.60
CA PRO A 163 26.53 -4.57 -10.92
C PRO A 163 26.13 -6.06 -10.95
N PRO A 164 25.00 -6.45 -11.59
CA PRO A 164 24.09 -5.66 -12.42
C PRO A 164 22.80 -5.23 -11.70
N PHE A 165 22.81 -5.06 -10.37
CA PHE A 165 21.59 -4.86 -9.58
C PHE A 165 20.75 -3.66 -10.01
N GLY A 166 21.37 -2.54 -10.40
CA GLY A 166 20.66 -1.36 -10.87
C GLY A 166 19.94 -1.60 -12.19
N ASN A 167 20.52 -2.40 -13.09
CA ASN A 167 19.86 -2.80 -14.34
C ASN A 167 18.63 -3.66 -14.04
N GLN A 168 18.75 -4.63 -13.12
CA GLN A 168 17.63 -5.50 -12.74
C GLN A 168 16.45 -4.71 -12.16
N ILE A 169 16.71 -3.69 -11.34
CA ILE A 169 15.68 -2.79 -10.80
C ILE A 169 15.00 -2.03 -11.93
N ARG A 170 15.78 -1.38 -12.80
CA ARG A 170 15.26 -0.57 -13.90
C ARG A 170 14.44 -1.40 -14.88
N ASP A 171 14.91 -2.59 -15.21
CA ASP A 171 14.20 -3.54 -16.07
C ASP A 171 12.89 -3.96 -15.41
N SER A 172 12.90 -4.27 -14.10
CA SER A 172 11.68 -4.62 -13.36
C SER A 172 10.64 -3.51 -13.41
N VAL A 173 11.06 -2.24 -13.29
CA VAL A 173 10.17 -1.08 -13.40
C VAL A 173 9.65 -0.89 -14.83
N ARG A 174 10.50 -1.06 -15.85
CA ARG A 174 10.12 -0.91 -17.25
C ARG A 174 9.01 -1.89 -17.66
N HIS A 175 9.00 -3.09 -17.09
CA HIS A 175 7.99 -4.12 -17.34
C HIS A 175 6.67 -3.91 -16.57
N LEU A 176 6.58 -2.95 -15.65
CA LEU A 176 5.32 -2.65 -14.98
C LEU A 176 4.30 -2.09 -15.98
N PRO A 177 3.04 -2.57 -16.02
CA PRO A 177 2.05 -2.10 -16.98
C PRO A 177 1.81 -0.58 -16.90
N LYS A 178 1.98 0.12 -18.04
CA LYS A 178 1.74 1.56 -18.16
C LYS A 178 0.53 1.78 -19.06
N TYR A 179 -0.53 2.37 -18.52
CA TYR A 179 -1.76 2.59 -19.28
C TYR A 179 -1.89 4.05 -19.74
N SER A 180 -2.55 4.25 -20.88
CA SER A 180 -3.16 5.53 -21.28
C SER A 180 -4.65 5.36 -21.45
N VAL A 181 -5.39 6.38 -21.07
CA VAL A 181 -6.83 6.47 -21.34
C VAL A 181 -7.07 7.59 -22.33
N THR A 182 -7.80 7.30 -23.40
CA THR A 182 -8.30 8.30 -24.35
C THR A 182 -9.82 8.31 -24.30
N LEU A 183 -10.41 9.50 -24.25
CA LEU A 183 -11.84 9.72 -24.27
C LEU A 183 -12.21 10.40 -25.60
N GLU A 184 -13.17 9.83 -26.30
CA GLU A 184 -13.68 10.34 -27.57
C GLU A 184 -15.20 10.55 -27.42
N GLN A 185 -15.65 11.80 -27.49
CA GLN A 185 -17.08 12.09 -27.51
C GLN A 185 -17.64 11.77 -28.90
N LEU A 186 -18.70 10.98 -28.95
CA LEU A 186 -19.37 10.62 -30.19
C LEU A 186 -20.35 11.72 -30.63
N PRO A 187 -20.74 11.76 -31.92
CA PRO A 187 -21.63 12.79 -32.47
C PRO A 187 -23.03 12.81 -31.85
N ARG A 188 -23.45 11.74 -31.15
CA ARG A 188 -24.74 11.68 -30.46
C ARG A 188 -24.65 12.31 -29.07
N PHE A 189 -25.04 13.58 -28.99
CA PHE A 189 -25.19 14.31 -27.75
C PHE A 189 -26.47 15.16 -27.75
N GLY A 190 -27.05 15.37 -26.57
CA GLY A 190 -28.13 16.30 -26.29
C GLY A 190 -27.66 17.39 -25.31
N SER A 191 -28.59 18.21 -24.81
CA SER A 191 -28.26 19.28 -23.83
C SER A 191 -27.61 18.73 -22.55
N ASP A 192 -28.06 17.55 -22.10
CA ASP A 192 -27.67 16.97 -20.80
C ASP A 192 -27.06 15.56 -20.92
N THR A 193 -26.85 15.05 -22.13
CA THR A 193 -26.35 13.69 -22.37
C THR A 193 -25.31 13.69 -23.48
N ALA A 194 -24.23 12.92 -23.31
CA ALA A 194 -23.24 12.71 -24.35
C ALA A 194 -22.81 11.24 -24.35
N GLU A 195 -22.72 10.66 -25.55
CA GLU A 195 -22.14 9.33 -25.73
C GLU A 195 -20.60 9.48 -25.82
N VAL A 196 -19.85 8.73 -25.01
CA VAL A 196 -18.38 8.80 -24.96
C VAL A 196 -17.79 7.40 -25.07
N VAL A 197 -16.76 7.26 -25.89
CA VAL A 197 -15.93 6.05 -25.98
C VAL A 197 -14.67 6.24 -25.16
N ALA A 198 -14.49 5.40 -24.14
CA ALA A 198 -13.25 5.34 -23.37
C ALA A 198 -12.39 4.17 -23.87
N ARG A 199 -11.16 4.46 -24.33
CA ARG A 199 -10.18 3.43 -24.73
C ARG A 199 -9.04 3.41 -23.72
N VAL A 200 -8.70 2.22 -23.25
CA VAL A 200 -7.55 1.99 -22.36
C VAL A 200 -6.48 1.24 -23.15
N ASN A 201 -5.32 1.88 -23.35
CA ASN A 201 -4.20 1.34 -24.13
C ASN A 201 -3.02 1.02 -23.21
N LEU A 202 -2.40 -0.14 -23.37
CA LEU A 202 -1.16 -0.51 -22.69
C LEU A 202 0.04 0.01 -23.50
N LYS A 203 0.84 0.89 -22.91
CA LYS A 203 1.91 1.66 -23.59
C LYS A 203 3.23 0.91 -23.76
N ASN A 204 3.49 -0.08 -22.90
CA ASN A 204 4.78 -0.75 -22.80
C ASN A 204 4.71 -2.24 -23.17
N GLN A 205 3.76 -2.59 -24.05
CA GLN A 205 3.79 -3.82 -24.84
C GLN A 205 4.39 -3.55 -26.21
#